data_AF-A0A3Q8STR7-F1
#
_entry.id   AF-A0A3Q8STR7-F1
#
_cell.length_a   1.000
_cell.length_b   1.000
_cell.length_c   1.000
_cell.angle_alpha   90.00
_cell.angle_beta   90.00
_cell.angle_gamma   90.00
#
_symmetry.space_group_name_H-M   'P 1'
#
loop_
_entity.id
_entity.type
_entity.pdbx_description
1 polymer ?
#
loop_
_entity_poly.entity_id
_entity_poly.type
_entity_poly.pdbx_seq_one_letter_code
_entity_poly.pdbx_strand_id
1 'polypeptide(L)'
;MGTNIKKIDWNKIGLAIYPYVVILLEIYLMIRFQILNHAVLLTSDALIHFQRFYDTSMQIKTGNFSYFQTNFAFSHSGRIFNAVYGPFLAYIGGFLLLLVHNWFNFQILTVFTVLLIAGIGMYRLALKANVDEVIAILLALIYLQFGIVAGSRHSAF
;
A
#
# COMPACT_ATOMS: atom_id res chain seq x y z
N MET A 1 -36.45 -31.49 -18.84
CA MET A 1 -36.12 -30.48 -17.82
C MET A 1 -35.19 -29.46 -18.48
N GLY A 2 -35.73 -28.39 -19.05
CA GLY A 2 -34.93 -27.40 -19.76
C GLY A 2 -34.17 -26.52 -18.77
N THR A 3 -32.84 -26.61 -18.76
CA THR A 3 -32.00 -25.72 -17.98
C THR A 3 -32.08 -24.31 -18.58
N ASN A 4 -32.81 -23.43 -17.91
CA ASN A 4 -32.94 -22.03 -18.29
C ASN A 4 -31.64 -21.31 -17.89
N ILE A 5 -30.63 -21.38 -18.74
CA ILE A 5 -29.36 -20.69 -18.52
C ILE A 5 -29.64 -19.19 -18.72
N LYS A 6 -29.70 -18.43 -17.61
CA LYS A 6 -29.78 -16.97 -17.66
C LYS A 6 -28.59 -16.44 -18.47
N LYS A 7 -28.86 -15.82 -19.62
CA LYS A 7 -27.83 -15.13 -20.40
C LYS A 7 -27.22 -14.02 -19.55
N ILE A 8 -25.89 -14.01 -19.46
CA ILE A 8 -25.14 -12.99 -18.74
C ILE A 8 -25.22 -11.68 -19.53
N ASP A 9 -25.60 -10.60 -18.84
CA ASP A 9 -25.59 -9.26 -19.40
C ASP A 9 -24.24 -8.59 -19.14
N TRP A 10 -23.38 -8.62 -20.15
CA TRP A 10 -22.04 -8.06 -20.10
C TRP A 10 -22.03 -6.52 -19.95
N ASN A 11 -23.08 -5.82 -20.39
CA ASN A 11 -23.15 -4.37 -20.27
C ASN A 11 -23.33 -3.95 -18.81
N LYS A 12 -24.20 -4.67 -18.09
CA LYS A 12 -24.41 -4.46 -16.65
C LYS A 12 -23.15 -4.73 -15.84
N ILE A 13 -22.39 -5.76 -16.21
CA ILE A 13 -21.11 -6.09 -15.55
C ILE A 13 -20.08 -5.01 -15.84
N GLY A 14 -19.96 -4.55 -17.08
CA GLY A 14 -19.05 -3.46 -17.47
C GLY A 14 -19.32 -2.19 -16.68
N LEU A 15 -20.59 -1.79 -16.56
CA LEU A 15 -21.02 -0.63 -15.77
C LEU A 15 -20.73 -0.79 -14.27
N ALA A 16 -20.75 -2.01 -13.73
CA ALA A 16 -20.39 -2.23 -12.34
C ALA A 16 -18.87 -2.17 -12.09
N ILE A 17 -18.04 -2.49 -13.09
CA ILE A 17 -16.59 -2.67 -12.93
C ILE A 17 -15.79 -1.43 -13.32
N TYR A 18 -16.27 -0.61 -14.25
CA TYR A 18 -15.52 0.56 -14.74
C TYR A 18 -14.99 1.50 -13.64
N PRO A 19 -15.68 1.76 -12.51
CA PRO A 19 -15.17 2.67 -11.47
C PRO A 19 -13.85 2.16 -10.87
N TYR A 20 -13.74 0.85 -10.68
CA TYR A 20 -12.52 0.22 -10.16
C TYR A 20 -11.40 0.23 -11.16
N VAL A 21 -11.70 0.09 -12.45
CA VAL A 21 -10.70 0.19 -13.53
C VAL A 21 -10.13 1.60 -13.59
N VAL A 22 -10.98 2.63 -13.46
CA VAL A 22 -10.55 4.04 -13.41
C VAL A 22 -9.64 4.29 -12.20
N ILE A 23 -10.02 3.80 -11.01
CA ILE A 23 -9.18 3.89 -9.81
C ILE A 23 -7.84 3.17 -10.00
N LEU A 24 -7.84 1.96 -10.55
CA LEU A 24 -6.62 1.19 -10.81
C LEU A 24 -5.69 1.90 -11.80
N LEU A 25 -6.25 2.52 -12.85
CA LEU A 25 -5.50 3.28 -13.83
C LEU A 25 -4.85 4.50 -13.17
N GLU A 26 -5.56 5.22 -12.29
CA GLU A 26 -4.99 6.34 -11.54
C GLU A 26 -3.84 5.89 -10.63
N ILE A 27 -4.02 4.81 -9.88
CA ILE A 27 -2.96 4.25 -9.02
C ILE A 27 -1.73 3.89 -9.86
N TYR A 28 -1.92 3.26 -11.02
CA TYR A 28 -0.83 2.98 -11.95
C TYR A 28 -0.12 4.27 -12.38
N LEU A 29 -0.86 5.31 -12.77
CA LEU A 29 -0.28 6.59 -13.15
C LEU A 29 0.54 7.21 -12.01
N MET A 30 0.06 7.11 -10.76
CA MET A 30 0.76 7.61 -9.57
C MET A 30 2.09 6.90 -9.32
N ILE A 31 2.13 5.57 -9.47
CA ILE A 31 3.35 4.78 -9.20
C ILE A 31 4.24 4.59 -10.44
N ARG A 32 3.78 4.99 -11.64
CA ARG A 32 4.50 4.73 -12.91
C ARG A 32 5.94 5.21 -12.91
N PHE A 33 6.20 6.39 -12.33
CA PHE A 33 7.54 6.98 -12.30
C PHE A 33 8.48 6.09 -11.47
N GLN A 34 7.97 5.57 -10.35
CA GLN A 34 8.72 4.67 -9.50
C GLN A 34 9.05 3.36 -10.24
N ILE A 35 8.07 2.81 -10.96
CA ILE A 35 8.23 1.56 -11.73
C ILE A 35 9.26 1.74 -12.86
N LEU A 36 9.11 2.78 -13.67
CA LEU A 36 9.98 3.00 -14.84
C LEU A 36 11.44 3.23 -14.44
N ASN A 37 11.66 3.97 -13.35
CA ASN A 37 13.01 4.29 -12.89
C ASN A 37 13.58 3.27 -11.89
N HIS A 38 12.82 2.23 -11.52
CA HIS A 38 13.19 1.28 -10.47
C HIS A 38 13.62 1.97 -9.16
N ALA A 39 12.96 3.10 -8.85
CA ALA A 39 13.38 3.99 -7.78
C ALA A 39 12.79 3.56 -6.43
N VAL A 40 13.58 3.67 -5.38
CA VAL A 40 13.09 3.53 -4.00
C VAL A 40 13.00 4.93 -3.41
N LEU A 41 11.81 5.34 -3.00
CA LEU A 41 11.59 6.64 -2.39
C LEU A 41 11.96 6.56 -0.90
N LEU A 42 13.01 7.28 -0.51
CA LEU A 42 13.51 7.30 0.85
C LEU A 42 13.33 8.70 1.45
N THR A 43 12.59 8.76 2.54
CA THR A 43 12.51 9.92 3.44
C THR A 43 13.15 9.57 4.78
N SER A 44 13.43 10.56 5.63
CA SER A 44 13.98 10.34 6.97
C SER A 44 13.14 9.35 7.78
N ASP A 45 11.82 9.47 7.72
CA ASP A 45 10.90 8.60 8.44
C ASP A 45 10.84 7.20 7.81
N ALA A 46 10.87 7.12 6.47
CA ALA A 46 10.89 5.84 5.76
C ALA A 46 12.11 5.00 6.14
N LEU A 47 13.29 5.62 6.32
CA LEU A 47 14.51 4.91 6.74
C LEU A 47 14.34 4.24 8.10
N ILE A 48 13.67 4.88 9.07
CA ILE A 48 13.40 4.28 10.38
C ILE A 48 12.48 3.06 10.22
N HIS A 49 11.42 3.19 9.43
CA HIS A 49 10.50 2.07 9.16
C HIS A 49 11.17 0.92 8.41
N PHE A 50 12.05 1.21 7.44
CA PHE A 50 12.80 0.20 6.69
C PHE A 50 13.70 -0.60 7.62
N GLN A 51 14.42 0.08 8.53
CA GLN A 51 15.24 -0.61 9.52
C GLN A 51 14.38 -1.49 10.45
N ARG A 52 13.19 -1.05 10.84
CA ARG A 52 12.26 -1.87 11.63
C ARG A 52 11.75 -3.10 10.87
N PHE A 53 11.40 -2.95 9.60
CA PHE A 53 10.97 -4.07 8.75
C PHE A 53 12.11 -5.04 8.48
N TYR A 54 13.33 -4.52 8.29
CA TYR A 54 14.52 -5.36 8.16
C TYR A 54 14.77 -6.16 9.43
N ASP A 55 14.68 -5.54 10.61
CA ASP A 55 14.84 -6.23 11.88
C ASP A 55 13.85 -7.39 12.03
N THR A 56 12.56 -7.13 11.87
CA THR A 56 11.53 -8.17 11.98
C THR A 56 11.66 -9.23 10.89
N SER A 57 12.09 -8.86 9.68
CA SER A 57 12.41 -9.83 8.62
C SER A 57 13.51 -10.79 9.05
N MET A 58 14.56 -10.29 9.71
CA MET A 58 15.64 -11.13 10.22
C MET A 58 15.20 -11.97 11.42
N GLN A 59 14.41 -11.41 12.34
CA GLN A 59 13.83 -12.17 13.45
C GLN A 59 12.97 -13.35 12.96
N ILE A 60 12.12 -13.12 11.95
CA ILE A 60 11.32 -14.19 11.30
C ILE A 60 12.25 -15.21 10.65
N LYS A 61 13.27 -14.75 9.91
CA LYS A 61 14.20 -15.63 9.18
C LYS A 61 15.05 -16.50 10.10
N THR A 62 15.50 -15.97 11.26
CA THR A 62 16.36 -16.70 12.20
C THR A 62 15.59 -17.38 13.32
N GLY A 63 14.28 -17.11 13.47
CA GLY A 63 13.47 -17.58 14.60
C GLY A 63 13.79 -16.90 15.93
N ASN A 64 14.59 -15.82 15.94
CA ASN A 64 15.01 -15.12 17.15
C ASN A 64 14.10 -13.91 17.39
N PHE A 65 12.92 -14.18 17.94
CA PHE A 65 11.94 -13.14 18.22
C PHE A 65 12.31 -12.30 19.44
N SER A 66 12.20 -10.99 19.29
CA SER A 66 12.43 -9.99 20.32
C SER A 66 11.36 -8.91 20.19
N TYR A 67 10.50 -8.83 21.20
CA TYR A 67 9.45 -7.81 21.27
C TYR A 67 10.03 -6.42 21.54
N PHE A 68 10.98 -6.34 22.49
CA PHE A 68 11.49 -5.08 22.99
C PHE A 68 12.66 -4.56 22.18
N GLN A 69 13.67 -5.39 21.92
CA GLN A 69 14.92 -4.94 21.31
C GLN A 69 14.95 -5.25 19.81
N THR A 70 15.34 -4.25 19.03
CA THR A 70 15.71 -4.37 17.62
C THR A 70 17.18 -4.78 17.54
N ASN A 71 17.41 -6.06 17.29
CA ASN A 71 18.72 -6.71 17.41
C ASN A 71 19.46 -6.84 16.08
N PHE A 72 18.76 -6.80 14.95
CA PHE A 72 19.35 -7.00 13.62
C PHE A 72 19.51 -5.69 12.83
N ALA A 73 18.81 -4.63 13.23
CA ALA A 73 18.89 -3.33 12.58
C ALA A 73 19.57 -2.26 13.46
N PHE A 74 19.72 -1.05 12.92
CA PHE A 74 20.35 0.10 13.61
C PHE A 74 21.73 -0.22 14.20
N SER A 75 22.58 -0.90 13.42
CA SER A 75 23.93 -1.28 13.83
C SER A 75 23.98 -2.07 15.14
N HIS A 76 22.99 -2.94 15.38
CA HIS A 76 22.91 -3.78 16.58
C HIS A 76 22.88 -3.01 17.91
N SER A 77 22.39 -1.76 17.89
CA SER A 77 22.39 -0.90 19.08
C SER A 77 21.30 -1.24 20.13
N GLY A 78 20.51 -2.31 19.92
CA GLY A 78 19.51 -2.78 20.88
C GLY A 78 18.36 -1.81 21.12
N ARG A 79 18.03 -0.97 20.13
CA ARG A 79 16.98 0.07 20.25
C ARG A 79 15.60 -0.55 20.42
N ILE A 80 14.70 0.19 21.06
CA ILE A 80 13.35 -0.29 21.40
C ILE A 80 12.24 0.17 20.45
N PHE A 81 12.56 0.41 19.18
CA PHE A 81 11.62 1.02 18.23
C PHE A 81 10.36 0.20 17.99
N ASN A 82 10.47 -1.13 17.91
CA ASN A 82 9.31 -1.99 17.68
C ASN A 82 8.31 -1.97 18.84
N ALA A 83 8.79 -1.80 20.08
CA ALA A 83 7.91 -1.64 21.24
C ALA A 83 7.17 -0.28 21.23
N VAL A 84 7.84 0.80 20.80
CA VAL A 84 7.27 2.16 20.81
C VAL A 84 6.23 2.37 19.71
N TYR A 85 6.51 1.92 18.49
CA TYR A 85 5.66 2.16 17.31
C TYR A 85 4.72 0.98 16.99
N GLY A 86 4.64 0.00 17.89
CA GLY A 86 3.86 -1.21 17.71
C GLY A 86 4.58 -2.26 16.84
N PRO A 87 4.70 -3.50 17.31
CA PRO A 87 5.42 -4.55 16.57
C PRO A 87 4.60 -5.10 15.41
N PHE A 88 3.28 -5.06 15.47
CA PHE A 88 2.40 -5.74 14.51
C PHE A 88 2.66 -5.33 13.04
N LEU A 89 2.64 -4.02 12.76
CA LEU A 89 2.95 -3.52 11.42
C LEU A 89 4.40 -3.79 11.02
N ALA A 90 5.33 -3.79 11.99
CA ALA A 90 6.72 -4.14 11.72
C ALA A 90 6.86 -5.60 11.28
N TYR A 91 6.18 -6.54 11.92
CA TYR A 91 6.21 -7.96 11.55
C TYR A 91 5.51 -8.24 10.22
N ILE A 92 4.37 -7.59 9.94
CA ILE A 92 3.74 -7.68 8.63
C ILE A 92 4.68 -7.14 7.54
N GLY A 93 5.28 -5.97 7.77
CA GLY A 93 6.22 -5.39 6.83
C GLY A 93 7.47 -6.26 6.62
N GLY A 94 8.03 -6.80 7.70
CA GLY A 94 9.18 -7.72 7.62
C GLY A 94 8.85 -9.03 6.91
N PHE A 95 7.67 -9.60 7.13
CA PHE A 95 7.20 -10.77 6.39
C PHE A 95 7.01 -10.47 4.91
N LEU A 96 6.35 -9.36 4.56
CA LEU A 96 6.18 -8.94 3.17
C LEU A 96 7.54 -8.70 2.50
N LEU A 97 8.50 -8.10 3.20
CA LEU A 97 9.86 -7.89 2.72
C LEU A 97 10.56 -9.22 2.43
N LEU A 98 10.42 -10.23 3.29
CA LEU A 98 10.94 -11.58 3.04
C LEU A 98 10.33 -12.20 1.78
N LEU A 99 9.02 -12.04 1.57
CA LEU A 99 8.34 -12.60 0.39
C LEU A 99 8.80 -11.96 -0.92
N VAL A 100 8.98 -10.63 -0.94
CA VAL A 100 9.31 -9.87 -2.16
C VAL A 100 10.80 -9.68 -2.40
N HIS A 101 11.64 -10.02 -1.40
CA HIS A 101 13.10 -10.09 -1.42
C HIS A 101 13.87 -8.78 -1.71
N ASN A 102 13.22 -7.72 -2.18
CA ASN A 102 13.84 -6.44 -2.53
C ASN A 102 12.99 -5.25 -2.07
N TRP A 103 13.64 -4.20 -1.59
CA TRP A 103 13.04 -2.93 -1.15
C TRP A 103 12.16 -2.26 -2.21
N PHE A 104 12.54 -2.34 -3.49
CA PHE A 104 11.74 -1.80 -4.58
C PHE A 104 10.39 -2.51 -4.67
N ASN A 105 10.38 -3.84 -4.76
CA ASN A 105 9.16 -4.63 -4.83
C ASN A 105 8.31 -4.45 -3.56
N PHE A 106 8.96 -4.38 -2.39
CA PHE A 106 8.29 -4.10 -1.11
C PHE A 106 7.57 -2.76 -1.13
N GLN A 107 8.24 -1.69 -1.58
CA GLN A 107 7.66 -0.36 -1.63
C GLN A 107 6.52 -0.30 -2.65
N ILE A 108 6.68 -0.88 -3.85
CA ILE A 108 5.61 -0.93 -4.85
C ILE A 108 4.39 -1.67 -4.31
N LEU A 109 4.59 -2.85 -3.71
CA LEU A 109 3.48 -3.64 -3.17
C LEU A 109 2.74 -2.91 -2.04
N THR A 110 3.48 -2.31 -1.11
CA THR A 110 2.88 -1.62 0.03
C THR A 110 2.15 -0.34 -0.39
N VAL A 111 2.77 0.49 -1.24
CA VAL A 111 2.15 1.71 -1.77
C VAL A 111 0.92 1.36 -2.58
N PHE A 112 1.00 0.39 -3.50
CA PHE A 112 -0.14 -0.06 -4.28
C PHE A 112 -1.30 -0.55 -3.40
N THR A 113 -1.02 -1.38 -2.39
CA THR A 113 -2.04 -1.91 -1.48
C THR A 113 -2.74 -0.79 -0.71
N VAL A 114 -1.98 0.17 -0.17
CA VAL A 114 -2.54 1.31 0.57
C VAL A 114 -3.39 2.17 -0.35
N LEU A 115 -2.90 2.53 -1.53
CA LEU A 115 -3.65 3.34 -2.50
C LEU A 115 -4.92 2.63 -2.98
N LEU A 116 -4.87 1.31 -3.17
CA LEU A 116 -6.03 0.53 -3.58
C LEU A 116 -7.13 0.54 -2.52
N ILE A 117 -6.76 0.27 -1.26
CA ILE A 117 -7.70 0.31 -0.13
C ILE A 117 -8.26 1.72 0.04
N ALA A 118 -7.42 2.75 -0.07
CA ALA A 118 -7.82 4.16 0.01
C ALA A 118 -8.82 4.56 -1.09
N GLY A 119 -8.50 4.27 -2.35
CA GLY A 119 -9.34 4.63 -3.50
C GLY A 119 -10.69 3.91 -3.49
N ILE A 120 -10.67 2.59 -3.28
CA ILE A 120 -11.92 1.81 -3.18
C ILE A 120 -12.71 2.24 -1.94
N GLY A 121 -12.05 2.44 -0.81
CA GLY A 121 -12.68 2.86 0.44
C GLY A 121 -13.41 4.19 0.28
N MET A 122 -12.75 5.19 -0.32
CA MET A 122 -13.35 6.50 -0.56
C MET A 122 -14.53 6.42 -1.53
N TYR A 123 -14.39 5.68 -2.63
CA TYR A 123 -15.48 5.46 -3.58
C TYR A 123 -16.70 4.81 -2.92
N ARG A 124 -16.51 3.72 -2.18
CA ARG A 124 -17.58 3.02 -1.46
C ARG A 124 -18.22 3.88 -0.38
N LEU A 125 -17.42 4.69 0.32
CA LEU A 125 -17.91 5.63 1.32
C LEU A 125 -18.81 6.70 0.69
N ALA A 126 -18.41 7.28 -0.45
CA ALA A 126 -19.19 8.27 -1.17
C ALA A 126 -20.53 7.70 -1.65
N LEU A 127 -20.54 6.48 -2.21
CA LEU A 127 -21.78 5.80 -2.57
C LEU A 127 -22.69 5.56 -1.37
N LYS A 128 -22.12 5.16 -0.22
CA LYS A 128 -22.89 4.99 1.03
C LYS A 128 -23.46 6.30 1.56
N ALA A 129 -22.85 7.43 1.21
CA ALA A 129 -23.36 8.77 1.50
C ALA A 129 -24.39 9.28 0.47
N ASN A 130 -24.86 8.42 -0.45
CA ASN A 130 -25.81 8.75 -1.51
C ASN A 130 -25.29 9.81 -2.51
N VAL A 131 -23.97 9.86 -2.72
CA VAL A 131 -23.36 10.68 -3.78
C VAL A 131 -23.48 9.95 -5.12
N ASP A 132 -23.75 10.69 -6.20
CA ASP A 132 -23.80 10.14 -7.55
C ASP A 132 -22.50 9.44 -7.94
N GLU A 133 -22.60 8.36 -8.71
CA GLU A 133 -21.47 7.48 -9.04
C GLU A 133 -20.30 8.21 -9.69
N VAL A 134 -20.58 9.09 -10.65
CA VAL A 134 -19.55 9.90 -11.33
C VAL A 134 -18.82 10.80 -10.35
N ILE A 135 -19.56 11.45 -9.43
CA ILE A 135 -18.98 12.34 -8.42
C ILE A 135 -18.19 11.51 -7.40
N ALA A 136 -18.67 10.33 -7.01
CA ALA A 136 -17.97 9.41 -6.12
C ALA A 136 -16.61 8.96 -6.70
N ILE A 137 -16.54 8.69 -8.01
CA ILE A 137 -15.28 8.38 -8.70
C ILE A 137 -14.35 9.60 -8.64
N LEU A 138 -14.83 10.79 -8.98
CA LEU A 138 -14.02 12.01 -8.93
C LEU A 138 -13.46 12.28 -7.52
N LEU A 139 -14.27 12.08 -6.48
CA LEU A 139 -13.84 12.22 -5.09
C LEU A 139 -12.76 11.20 -4.72
N ALA A 140 -12.88 9.95 -5.17
CA ALA A 140 -11.85 8.94 -4.95
C ALA A 140 -10.53 9.31 -5.66
N LEU A 141 -10.59 9.79 -6.91
CA LEU A 141 -9.40 10.24 -7.65
C LEU A 141 -8.73 11.43 -6.97
N ILE A 142 -9.51 12.44 -6.55
CA ILE A 142 -8.98 13.60 -5.82
C ILE A 142 -8.34 13.17 -4.49
N TYR A 143 -9.00 12.27 -3.75
CA TYR A 143 -8.48 11.75 -2.48
C TYR A 143 -7.12 11.06 -2.64
N LEU A 144 -6.93 10.29 -3.71
CA LEU A 144 -5.64 9.65 -4.00
C LEU A 144 -4.52 10.67 -4.24
N GLN A 145 -4.81 11.82 -4.86
CA GLN A 145 -3.78 12.85 -5.11
C GLN A 145 -3.25 13.52 -3.84
N PHE A 146 -4.09 13.69 -2.81
CA PHE A 146 -3.67 14.31 -1.56
C PHE A 146 -2.56 13.51 -0.85
N GLY A 147 -2.52 12.19 -1.03
CA GLY A 147 -1.49 11.33 -0.44
C GLY A 147 -0.07 11.62 -0.97
N ILE A 148 0.08 12.04 -2.22
CA ILE A 148 1.39 12.25 -2.87
C ILE A 148 1.96 13.64 -2.62
N VAL A 149 1.12 14.68 -2.61
CA VAL A 149 1.57 16.08 -2.46
C VAL A 149 2.29 16.33 -1.13
N ALA A 150 1.98 15.55 -0.09
CA ALA A 150 2.68 15.63 1.19
C ALA A 150 4.13 15.09 1.13
N GLY A 151 4.39 14.07 0.31
CA GLY A 151 5.70 13.42 0.19
C GLY A 151 6.69 14.15 -0.74
N SER A 152 6.19 14.89 -1.73
CA SER A 152 7.03 15.56 -2.74
C SER A 152 7.68 16.87 -2.27
N ARG A 153 7.34 17.38 -1.07
CA ARG A 153 7.91 18.63 -0.54
C ARG A 153 9.25 18.47 0.19
N HIS A 154 9.79 17.26 0.31
CA HIS A 154 11.00 17.01 1.11
C HIS A 154 12.22 16.48 0.32
N SER A 155 12.16 16.37 -1.01
CA SER A 155 13.31 15.95 -1.84
C SER A 155 14.12 17.12 -2.41
N ALA A 156 14.10 18.28 -1.77
CA ALA A 156 14.88 19.45 -2.16
C ALA A 156 15.93 19.81 -1.09
N PHE A 157 16.76 18.83 -0.70
CA PHE A 157 18.07 19.07 -0.07
C PHE A 157 19.01 17.92 -0.41
#